data_AF-A0A368VMG0-F1
#
_entry.id   AF-A0A368VMG0-F1
#
_cell.length_a   1.000
_cell.length_b   1.000
_cell.length_c   1.000
_cell.angle_alpha   90.00
_cell.angle_beta   90.00
_cell.angle_gamma   90.00
#
_symmetry.space_group_name_H-M   'P 1'
#
loop_
_entity.id
_entity.type
_entity.pdbx_description
1 polymer ?
#
loop_
_entity_poly.entity_id
_entity_poly.type
_entity_poly.pdbx_seq_one_letter_code
_entity_poly.pdbx_strand_id
1 'polypeptide(L)'
;MNGKSALGVLLVIVGSIAVLNFIGINFGAILGFLLPFILIGLGIVGWMNSKKWIGGILIVIGAMMLIGKLGGIIMLVLAIGLIVVGVGLFKKDKRKAY
;
A
#
# COMPACT_ATOMS: atom_id res chain seq x y z
N MET A 1 26.15 -0.37 31.26
CA MET A 1 25.07 -1.03 30.51
C MET A 1 25.69 -1.82 29.37
N ASN A 2 25.47 -3.14 29.28
CA ASN A 2 26.10 -4.00 28.29
C ASN A 2 25.64 -3.65 26.87
N GLY A 3 26.56 -3.50 25.91
CA GLY A 3 26.25 -3.14 24.52
C GLY A 3 25.25 -4.09 23.82
N LYS A 4 25.11 -5.33 24.32
CA LYS A 4 24.09 -6.30 23.87
C LYS A 4 22.67 -5.86 24.21
N SER A 5 22.45 -5.19 25.35
CA SER A 5 21.14 -4.64 25.73
C SER A 5 20.80 -3.40 24.90
N ALA A 6 21.79 -2.56 24.56
CA ALA A 6 21.58 -1.40 23.69
C ALA A 6 21.17 -1.82 22.26
N LEU A 7 21.82 -2.85 21.71
CA LEU A 7 21.44 -3.42 20.42
C LEU A 7 20.05 -4.07 20.46
N GLY A 8 19.70 -4.76 21.54
CA GLY A 8 18.36 -5.33 21.72
C GLY A 8 17.26 -4.26 21.74
N VAL A 9 17.47 -3.18 22.50
CA VAL A 9 16.53 -2.04 22.54
C VAL A 9 16.42 -1.36 21.17
N LEU A 10 17.54 -1.17 20.47
CA LEU A 10 17.54 -0.60 19.12
C LEU A 10 16.73 -1.46 18.14
N LEU A 11 16.88 -2.78 18.22
CA LEU A 11 16.17 -3.72 17.35
C LEU A 11 14.66 -3.72 17.63
N VAL A 12 14.25 -3.62 18.89
CA VAL A 12 12.83 -3.50 19.26
C VAL A 12 12.24 -2.20 18.72
N ILE A 13 12.96 -1.08 18.83
CA ILE A 13 12.51 0.21 18.29
C ILE A 13 12.36 0.14 16.77
N VAL A 14 13.38 -0.36 16.06
CA VAL A 14 13.36 -0.48 14.60
C VAL A 14 12.27 -1.43 14.13
N GLY A 15 12.10 -2.58 14.79
CA GLY A 15 11.02 -3.54 14.49
C GLY A 15 9.64 -2.93 14.73
N SER A 16 9.47 -2.16 15.80
CA SER A 16 8.20 -1.49 16.11
C SER A 16 7.85 -0.43 15.06
N ILE A 17 8.82 0.39 14.65
CA ILE A 17 8.65 1.40 13.59
C ILE A 17 8.29 0.72 12.26
N ALA A 18 8.93 -0.41 11.93
CA ALA A 18 8.62 -1.16 10.72
C ALA A 18 7.18 -1.69 10.70
N VAL A 19 6.67 -2.21 11.84
CA VAL A 19 5.28 -2.67 11.97
C VAL A 19 4.30 -1.50 11.88
N LEU A 20 4.58 -0.37 12.54
CA LEU A 20 3.75 0.84 12.44
C LEU A 20 3.66 1.34 11.00
N ASN A 21 4.80 1.36 10.28
CA ASN A 21 4.82 1.72 8.87
C ASN A 21 4.03 0.73 8.03
N PHE A 22 4.12 -0.58 8.30
CA PHE A 22 3.33 -1.58 7.59
C PHE A 22 1.82 -1.35 7.79
N ILE A 23 1.37 -1.08 9.02
CA ILE A 23 -0.04 -0.76 9.31
C ILE A 23 -0.46 0.55 8.62
N GLY A 24 0.36 1.60 8.71
CA GLY A 24 0.10 2.90 8.07
C GLY A 24 0.03 2.81 6.55
N ILE A 25 0.89 1.99 5.92
CA ILE A 25 0.88 1.75 4.47
C ILE A 25 -0.41 1.04 4.05
N ASN A 26 -0.89 0.06 4.83
CA ASN A 26 -2.14 -0.64 4.52
C ASN A 26 -3.36 0.29 4.60
N PHE A 27 -3.46 1.10 5.66
CA PHE A 27 -4.52 2.11 5.78
C PHE A 27 -4.42 3.19 4.69
N GLY A 28 -3.22 3.66 4.36
CA GLY A 28 -2.98 4.63 3.30
C GLY A 28 -3.33 4.08 1.90
N ALA A 29 -3.09 2.80 1.66
CA ALA A 29 -3.47 2.13 0.42
C ALA A 29 -5.00 2.10 0.28
N ILE A 30 -5.71 1.63 1.32
CA ILE A 30 -7.18 1.53 1.34
C ILE A 30 -7.83 2.92 1.21
N LEU A 31 -7.45 3.87 2.06
CA LEU A 31 -7.96 5.25 2.02
C LEU A 31 -7.66 5.93 0.69
N GLY A 32 -6.47 5.69 0.15
CA GLY A 32 -6.11 6.25 -1.14
C GLY A 32 -6.98 5.70 -2.28
N PHE A 33 -7.47 4.46 -2.23
CA PHE A 33 -8.44 3.96 -3.21
C PHE A 33 -9.85 4.45 -2.92
N LEU A 34 -10.22 4.59 -1.64
CA LEU A 34 -11.53 5.04 -1.21
C LEU A 34 -11.87 6.45 -1.74
N LEU A 35 -10.92 7.39 -1.67
CA LEU A 35 -11.11 8.77 -2.14
C LEU A 35 -11.49 8.88 -3.63
N PRO A 36 -10.75 8.29 -4.61
CA PRO A 36 -11.13 8.35 -6.01
C PRO A 36 -12.46 7.64 -6.30
N PHE A 37 -12.80 6.55 -5.60
CA PHE A 37 -14.12 5.93 -5.73
C PHE A 37 -15.24 6.87 -5.28
N ILE A 38 -15.06 7.56 -4.15
CA ILE A 38 -16.01 8.59 -3.67
C ILE A 38 -16.13 9.72 -4.68
N LEU A 39 -15.01 10.21 -5.24
CA LEU A 39 -14.98 11.28 -6.25
C LEU A 39 -15.76 10.91 -7.52
N ILE A 40 -15.58 9.68 -8.02
CA ILE A 40 -16.35 9.17 -9.16
C ILE A 40 -17.83 9.07 -8.79
N GLY A 41 -18.16 8.53 -7.62
CA GLY A 41 -19.54 8.42 -7.14
C GLY A 41 -20.23 9.79 -7.04
N LEU A 42 -19.57 10.78 -6.43
CA LEU A 42 -20.03 12.16 -6.36
C LEU A 42 -20.14 12.79 -7.76
N GLY A 43 -19.22 12.46 -8.66
CA GLY A 43 -19.28 12.91 -10.03
C GLY A 43 -20.48 12.37 -10.80
N ILE A 44 -20.84 11.10 -10.60
CA ILE A 44 -22.05 10.48 -11.17
C ILE A 44 -23.30 11.14 -10.60
N VAL A 45 -23.37 11.33 -9.27
CA VAL A 45 -24.49 12.04 -8.64
C VAL A 45 -24.62 13.48 -9.14
N GLY A 46 -23.49 14.18 -9.33
CA GLY A 46 -23.45 15.52 -9.91
C GLY A 46 -23.90 15.57 -11.37
N TRP A 47 -23.60 14.52 -12.14
CA TRP A 47 -24.05 14.37 -13.52
C TRP A 47 -25.56 14.17 -13.61
N MET A 48 -26.15 13.41 -12.68
CA MET A 48 -27.60 13.17 -12.61
C MET A 48 -28.38 14.44 -12.21
N ASN A 49 -27.80 15.32 -11.40
CA ASN A 49 -28.43 16.58 -10.96
C ASN A 49 -28.26 17.76 -11.95
N SER A 50 -28.16 17.49 -13.25
CA SER A 50 -27.97 18.49 -14.33
C SER A 50 -26.69 19.32 -14.25
N LYS A 51 -25.81 19.12 -13.26
CA LYS A 51 -24.49 19.76 -13.16
C LYS A 51 -23.42 18.94 -13.88
N LYS A 52 -23.67 18.61 -15.16
CA LYS A 52 -22.82 17.76 -16.00
C LYS A 52 -21.37 18.23 -16.09
N TRP A 53 -21.14 19.54 -16.03
CA TRP A 53 -19.80 20.13 -15.97
C TRP A 53 -19.02 19.71 -14.72
N ILE A 54 -19.61 19.89 -13.55
CA ILE A 54 -18.97 19.56 -12.26
C ILE A 54 -18.88 18.05 -12.09
N GLY A 55 -19.94 17.32 -12.45
CA GLY A 55 -19.96 15.86 -12.41
C GLY A 55 -18.88 15.24 -13.31
N GLY A 56 -18.76 15.72 -14.54
CA GLY A 56 -17.74 15.27 -15.49
C GLY A 56 -16.32 15.49 -15.00
N ILE A 57 -16.03 16.70 -14.46
CA ILE A 57 -14.72 17.01 -13.88
C ILE A 57 -14.39 16.07 -12.72
N LEU A 58 -15.34 15.82 -11.82
CA LEU A 58 -15.14 14.93 -10.67
C LEU A 58 -14.88 13.47 -11.11
N ILE A 59 -15.59 12.98 -12.13
CA ILE A 59 -15.35 11.64 -12.70
C ILE A 59 -13.96 11.57 -13.33
N VAL A 60 -13.57 12.55 -14.15
CA VAL A 60 -12.26 12.56 -14.82
C VAL A 60 -11.13 12.62 -13.79
N ILE A 61 -11.25 13.47 -12.77
CA ILE A 61 -10.24 13.57 -11.70
C ILE A 61 -10.16 12.24 -10.94
N GLY A 62 -11.30 11.67 -10.54
CA GLY A 62 -11.32 10.38 -9.84
C GLY A 62 -10.74 9.24 -10.67
N ALA A 63 -11.04 9.21 -11.98
CA ALA A 63 -10.50 8.21 -12.90
C ALA A 63 -8.99 8.39 -13.13
N MET A 64 -8.51 9.62 -13.28
CA MET A 64 -7.09 9.93 -13.44
C MET A 64 -6.29 9.55 -12.17
N MET A 65 -6.88 9.76 -10.98
CA MET A 65 -6.30 9.31 -9.71
C MET A 65 -6.25 7.77 -9.59
N LEU A 66 -7.22 7.04 -10.15
CA LEU A 66 -7.17 5.58 -10.22
C LEU A 66 -6.05 5.07 -11.13
N ILE A 67 -5.84 5.71 -12.28
CA ILE A 67 -4.76 5.33 -13.23
C ILE A 67 -3.39 5.44 -12.55
N GLY A 68 -3.14 6.51 -11.79
CA GLY A 68 -1.90 6.65 -11.00
C GLY A 68 -1.72 5.55 -9.95
N LYS A 69 -2.82 4.96 -9.47
CA LYS A 69 -2.82 3.88 -8.48
C LYS A 69 -2.69 2.48 -9.06
N LEU A 70 -2.99 2.26 -10.35
CA LEU A 70 -2.69 0.99 -11.02
C LEU A 70 -1.18 0.70 -11.03
N GLY A 71 -0.32 1.73 -11.11
CA GLY A 71 1.13 1.57 -10.95
C GLY A 71 1.51 1.04 -9.55
N GLY A 72 0.75 1.40 -8.53
CA GLY A 72 0.89 0.84 -7.18
C GLY A 72 0.55 -0.65 -7.11
N ILE A 73 -0.39 -1.13 -7.93
CA ILE A 73 -0.75 -2.56 -8.00
C ILE A 73 0.42 -3.37 -8.57
N ILE A 74 1.11 -2.85 -9.59
CA ILE A 74 2.29 -3.50 -10.18
C ILE A 74 3.40 -3.63 -9.12
N MET A 75 3.66 -2.57 -8.35
CA MET A 75 4.64 -2.62 -7.25
C MET A 75 4.22 -3.58 -6.14
N LEU A 76 2.92 -3.70 -5.84
CA LEU A 76 2.40 -4.63 -4.86
C LEU A 76 2.61 -6.09 -5.30
N VAL A 77 2.31 -6.40 -6.57
CA VAL A 77 2.59 -7.72 -7.16
C VAL A 77 4.09 -8.04 -7.15
N LEU A 78 4.94 -7.06 -7.50
CA LEU A 78 6.40 -7.18 -7.42
C LEU A 78 6.87 -7.46 -5.99
N ALA A 79 6.35 -6.72 -5.01
CA ALA A 79 6.68 -6.90 -3.59
C ALA A 79 6.28 -8.31 -3.10
N ILE A 80 5.07 -8.78 -3.45
CA ILE A 80 4.64 -10.15 -3.16
C ILE A 80 5.61 -11.16 -3.80
N GLY A 81 5.97 -10.97 -5.07
CA GLY A 81 6.93 -11.83 -5.77
C GLY A 81 8.29 -11.90 -5.07
N LEU A 82 8.85 -10.74 -4.66
CA LEU A 82 10.09 -10.66 -3.90
C LEU A 82 10.01 -11.35 -2.54
N ILE A 83 8.90 -11.22 -1.81
CA ILE A 83 8.68 -11.92 -0.54
C ILE A 83 8.64 -13.43 -0.76
N VAL A 84 7.91 -13.91 -1.76
CA VAL A 84 7.81 -15.35 -2.07
C VAL A 84 9.17 -15.93 -2.44
N VAL A 85 9.93 -15.23 -3.29
CA VAL A 85 11.30 -15.63 -3.68
C VAL A 85 12.24 -15.62 -2.48
N GLY A 86 12.19 -14.57 -1.65
CA GLY A 86 12.99 -14.47 -0.43
C GLY A 86 12.72 -15.61 0.54
N VAL A 87 11.46 -15.91 0.84
CA VAL A 87 11.08 -17.06 1.70
C VAL A 87 11.50 -18.40 1.07
N GLY A 88 11.42 -18.52 -0.25
CA GLY A 88 11.88 -19.71 -0.99
C GLY A 88 13.38 -19.97 -0.84
N LEU A 89 14.21 -18.92 -0.83
CA LEU A 89 15.65 -19.03 -0.61
C LEU A 89 15.99 -19.50 0.81
N PHE A 90 15.36 -18.93 1.83
CA PHE A 90 15.54 -19.36 3.23
C PHE A 90 15.11 -20.83 3.46
N LYS A 91 14.08 -21.30 2.75
CA LYS A 91 13.60 -22.69 2.85
C LYS A 91 14.53 -23.69 2.14
N LYS A 92 15.29 -23.25 1.14
CA LYS A 92 16.22 -24.12 0.39
C LYS A 92 17.53 -24.35 1.16
N ASP A 93 17.94 -23.38 1.97
CA ASP A 93 19.16 -23.46 2.78
C ASP A 93 19.06 -24.52 3.90
N LYS A 94 17.88 -24.66 4.53
CA LYS A 94 17.65 -25.70 5.55
C LYS A 94 17.71 -27.15 5.02
N ARG A 95 17.67 -27.37 3.71
CA ARG A 95 17.77 -28.72 3.10
C ARG A 95 19.18 -29.11 2.66
N LYS A 96 20.18 -28.26 2.85
CA LYS A 96 21.60 -28.56 2.58
C LYS A 96 22.44 -28.78 3.85
N ALA A 97 21.82 -28.72 5.03
CA ALA A 97 22.49 -28.91 6.32
C ALA A 97 22.30 -30.34 6.91
N TYR A 98 22.03 -31.34 6.05
CA TYR A 98 22.04 -32.76 6.41
C TYR A 98 22.97 -33.51 5.46
#